data_AF-A0A9E5HW52-F1
#
_entry.id   AF-A0A9E5HW52-F1
#
_cell.length_a   1.000
_cell.length_b   1.000
_cell.length_c   1.000
_cell.angle_alpha   90.00
_cell.angle_beta   90.00
_cell.angle_gamma   90.00
#
_symmetry.space_group_name_H-M   'P 1'
#
loop_
_entity.id
_entity.type
_entity.pdbx_description
1 polymer ?
#
loop_
_entity_poly.entity_id
_entity_poly.type
_entity_poly.pdbx_seq_one_letter_code
_entity_poly.pdbx_strand_id
1 'polypeptide(L)'
;MTSKDLSGSSKSSFAALRISLDSALKAKSAKESEVVASDLFAVVSALDSSTGLRRALTDPARDGGAKANLVQDLFGKVISPSTLSLIESGVSLRWSTPSDLADAIERLAVEALAASAEAGGEIDRVEEELFAIARLIASESELRSNLNDGKFSQESKGALLRSIFASARSRSCASSRLARRSRPDMETGS
;
A
#
# COMPACT_ATOMS: atom_id res chain seq x y z
N MET A 1 -11.52 7.65 2.45
CA MET A 1 -11.23 7.31 1.04
C MET A 1 -12.40 6.52 0.50
N THR A 2 -13.16 7.11 -0.42
CA THR A 2 -13.99 6.33 -1.33
C THR A 2 -13.04 5.60 -2.27
N SER A 3 -12.94 4.27 -2.19
CA SER A 3 -12.23 3.51 -3.22
C SER A 3 -12.98 3.73 -4.53
N LYS A 4 -12.53 4.70 -5.31
CA LYS A 4 -13.07 4.98 -6.63
C LYS A 4 -12.56 3.89 -7.56
N ASP A 5 -13.46 3.23 -8.26
CA ASP A 5 -13.05 2.30 -9.30
C ASP A 5 -12.39 3.06 -10.46
N LEU A 6 -11.18 2.62 -10.84
CA LEU A 6 -10.49 3.15 -12.00
C LEU A 6 -11.22 2.69 -13.27
N SER A 7 -11.48 3.61 -14.18
CA SER A 7 -12.23 3.34 -15.42
C SER A 7 -11.51 3.88 -16.66
N GLY A 8 -11.84 3.32 -17.82
CA GLY A 8 -11.29 3.75 -19.11
C GLY A 8 -9.76 3.72 -19.14
N SER A 9 -9.15 4.83 -19.57
CA SER A 9 -7.69 4.98 -19.66
C SER A 9 -6.97 4.72 -18.33
N SER A 10 -7.53 5.16 -17.19
CA SER A 10 -6.91 4.92 -15.88
C SER A 10 -6.81 3.43 -15.53
N LYS A 11 -7.79 2.61 -15.94
CA LYS A 11 -7.75 1.16 -15.70
C LYS A 11 -6.62 0.49 -16.51
N SER A 12 -6.50 0.86 -17.78
CA SER A 12 -5.42 0.35 -18.65
C SER A 12 -4.04 0.80 -18.17
N SER A 13 -3.91 2.07 -17.77
CA SER A 13 -2.65 2.61 -17.23
C SER A 13 -2.25 1.94 -15.93
N PHE A 14 -3.20 1.70 -15.02
CA PHE A 14 -2.94 0.94 -13.79
C PHE A 14 -2.48 -0.49 -14.08
N ALA A 15 -3.11 -1.19 -15.03
CA ALA A 15 -2.68 -2.53 -15.43
C ALA A 15 -1.24 -2.56 -15.98
N ALA A 16 -0.87 -1.57 -16.81
CA ALA A 16 0.50 -1.45 -17.32
C ALA A 16 1.51 -1.16 -16.19
N LEU A 17 1.11 -0.35 -15.21
CA LEU A 17 1.96 -0.01 -14.07
C LEU A 17 2.15 -1.21 -13.12
N ARG A 18 1.13 -2.05 -12.95
CA ARG A 18 1.26 -3.33 -12.22
C ARG A 18 2.30 -4.26 -12.84
N ILE A 19 2.31 -4.41 -14.17
CA ILE A 19 3.34 -5.21 -14.86
C ILE A 19 4.75 -4.66 -14.58
N SER A 20 4.88 -3.34 -14.54
CA SER A 20 6.14 -2.66 -14.22
C SER A 20 6.54 -2.87 -12.75
N LEU A 21 5.57 -2.87 -11.83
CA LEU A 21 5.79 -3.21 -10.43
C LEU A 21 6.26 -4.67 -10.28
N ASP A 22 5.58 -5.62 -10.91
CA ASP A 22 5.96 -7.05 -10.87
C ASP A 22 7.40 -7.25 -11.35
N SER A 23 7.78 -6.53 -12.41
CA SER A 23 9.16 -6.53 -12.92
C SER A 23 10.14 -5.91 -11.94
N ALA A 24 9.76 -4.83 -11.27
CA ALA A 24 10.59 -4.17 -10.25
C ALA A 24 10.73 -5.03 -8.99
N LEU A 25 9.73 -5.83 -8.62
CA LEU A 25 9.75 -6.70 -7.44
C LEU A 25 10.39 -8.07 -7.71
N LYS A 26 10.59 -8.43 -8.97
CA LYS A 26 11.13 -9.74 -9.35
C LYS A 26 12.49 -9.99 -8.68
N ALA A 27 12.58 -11.10 -7.97
CA ALA A 27 13.77 -11.54 -7.23
C ALA A 27 14.26 -10.57 -6.13
N LYS A 28 13.45 -9.60 -5.70
CA LYS A 28 13.74 -8.79 -4.52
C LYS A 28 13.50 -9.58 -3.25
N SER A 29 14.35 -9.38 -2.26
CA SER A 29 14.11 -9.84 -0.89
C SER A 29 12.94 -9.06 -0.24
N ALA A 30 12.44 -9.57 0.89
CA ALA A 30 11.44 -8.86 1.68
C ALA A 30 11.86 -7.42 1.97
N LYS A 31 13.12 -7.19 2.39
CA LYS A 31 13.60 -5.85 2.74
C LYS A 31 13.63 -4.91 1.54
N GLU A 32 14.00 -5.41 0.37
CA GLU A 32 14.02 -4.60 -0.86
C GLU A 32 12.62 -4.26 -1.36
N SER A 33 11.66 -5.19 -1.24
CA SER A 33 10.25 -4.94 -1.54
C SER A 33 9.62 -3.93 -0.57
N GLU A 34 9.99 -3.97 0.72
CA GLU A 34 9.58 -2.98 1.72
C GLU A 34 10.10 -1.57 1.37
N VAL A 35 11.32 -1.45 0.84
CA VAL A 35 11.87 -0.19 0.34
C VAL A 35 11.05 0.34 -0.83
N VAL A 36 10.70 -0.51 -1.81
CA VAL A 36 9.83 -0.10 -2.93
C VAL A 36 8.48 0.40 -2.42
N ALA A 37 7.85 -0.31 -1.48
CA ALA A 37 6.59 0.12 -0.88
C ALA A 37 6.72 1.49 -0.19
N SER A 38 7.78 1.67 0.61
CA SER A 38 8.05 2.92 1.34
C SER A 38 8.29 4.10 0.40
N ASP A 39 9.06 3.88 -0.66
CA ASP A 39 9.30 4.87 -1.72
C ASP A 39 7.99 5.29 -2.40
N LEU A 40 7.12 4.32 -2.74
CA LEU A 40 5.82 4.60 -3.36
C LEU A 40 4.90 5.39 -2.42
N PHE A 41 4.87 5.09 -1.12
CA PHE A 41 4.12 5.89 -0.14
C PHE A 41 4.68 7.30 0.03
N ALA A 42 5.99 7.50 -0.08
CA ALA A 42 6.59 8.84 -0.08
C ALA A 42 6.11 9.66 -1.30
N VAL A 43 6.01 9.02 -2.47
CA VAL A 43 5.47 9.64 -3.68
C VAL A 43 3.99 9.98 -3.51
N VAL A 44 3.17 9.05 -2.99
CA VAL A 44 1.74 9.32 -2.68
C VAL A 44 1.59 10.53 -1.77
N SER A 45 2.38 10.58 -0.68
CA SER A 45 2.34 11.69 0.28
C SER A 45 2.65 13.04 -0.39
N ALA A 46 3.64 13.07 -1.28
CA ALA A 46 3.99 14.26 -2.05
C ALA A 46 2.86 14.66 -3.02
N LEU A 47 2.28 13.68 -3.74
CA LEU A 47 1.16 13.91 -4.64
C LEU A 47 -0.06 14.43 -3.90
N ASP A 48 -0.42 13.86 -2.75
CA ASP A 48 -1.57 14.27 -1.94
C ASP A 48 -1.44 15.69 -1.43
N SER A 49 -0.22 16.08 -1.04
CA SER A 49 0.07 17.43 -0.56
C SER A 49 -0.07 18.53 -1.62
N SER A 50 -0.07 18.18 -2.91
CA SER A 50 -0.05 19.17 -4.00
C SER A 50 -0.92 18.79 -5.21
N THR A 51 -2.10 19.41 -5.29
CA THR A 51 -2.97 19.35 -6.49
C THR A 51 -2.24 19.84 -7.75
N GLY A 52 -1.36 20.85 -7.61
CA GLY A 52 -0.56 21.38 -8.72
C GLY A 52 0.41 20.33 -9.27
N LEU A 53 1.07 19.58 -8.39
CA LEU A 53 1.97 18.49 -8.78
C LEU A 53 1.21 17.37 -9.50
N ARG A 54 0.06 16.93 -8.96
CA ARG A 54 -0.78 15.93 -9.63
C ARG A 54 -1.16 16.37 -11.04
N ARG A 55 -1.61 17.61 -11.19
CA ARG A 55 -1.95 18.18 -12.50
C ARG A 55 -0.76 18.19 -13.44
N ALA A 56 0.40 18.65 -12.99
CA ALA A 56 1.61 18.70 -13.82
C ALA A 56 2.06 17.31 -14.31
N LEU A 57 1.90 16.28 -13.49
CA LEU A 57 2.29 14.90 -13.83
C LEU A 57 1.24 14.15 -14.65
N THR A 58 -0.02 14.62 -14.69
CA THR A 58 -1.07 14.02 -15.51
C THR A 58 -1.48 14.87 -16.73
N ASP A 59 -0.86 16.03 -16.94
CA ASP A 59 -1.19 16.93 -18.04
C ASP A 59 -0.87 16.26 -19.39
N PRO A 60 -1.87 16.01 -20.26
CA PRO A 60 -1.65 15.40 -21.56
C PRO A 60 -0.92 16.31 -22.56
N ALA A 61 -0.88 17.63 -22.32
CA ALA A 61 -0.18 18.58 -23.19
C ALA A 61 1.33 18.64 -22.91
N ARG A 62 1.80 18.08 -21.78
CA ARG A 62 3.22 18.00 -21.44
C ARG A 62 3.84 16.73 -22.01
N ASP A 63 4.99 16.90 -22.66
CA ASP A 63 5.78 15.77 -23.15
C ASP A 63 6.19 14.81 -22.02
N GLY A 64 6.31 13.52 -22.34
CA GLY A 64 6.68 12.47 -21.39
C GLY A 64 8.04 12.72 -20.74
N GLY A 65 9.04 13.17 -21.51
CA GLY A 65 10.37 13.48 -21.00
C GLY A 65 10.36 14.65 -20.01
N ALA A 66 9.52 15.67 -20.25
CA ALA A 66 9.37 16.78 -19.32
C ALA A 66 8.73 16.36 -17.98
N LYS A 67 7.84 15.36 -18.01
CA LYS A 67 7.25 14.77 -16.78
C LYS A 67 8.25 13.87 -16.06
N ALA A 68 9.03 13.06 -16.79
CA ALA A 68 10.08 12.23 -16.22
C ALA A 68 11.17 13.07 -15.54
N ASN A 69 11.64 14.16 -16.18
CA ASN A 69 12.60 15.07 -15.56
C ASN A 69 12.08 15.69 -14.26
N LEU A 70 10.80 16.07 -14.21
CA LEU A 70 10.18 16.57 -12.97
C LEU A 70 10.19 15.50 -11.86
N VAL A 71 9.91 14.24 -12.21
CA VAL A 71 9.99 13.11 -11.26
C VAL A 71 11.43 12.91 -10.77
N GLN A 72 12.41 12.92 -11.68
CA GLN A 72 13.84 12.81 -11.37
C GLN A 72 14.31 13.93 -10.43
N ASP A 73 13.92 15.17 -10.68
CA ASP A 73 14.31 16.33 -9.87
C ASP A 73 13.74 16.26 -8.44
N LEU A 74 12.49 15.82 -8.31
CA LEU A 74 11.79 15.75 -7.02
C LEU A 74 12.20 14.52 -6.19
N PHE A 75 12.32 13.36 -6.84
CA PHE A 75 12.42 12.08 -6.14
C PHE A 75 13.74 11.34 -6.36
N GLY A 76 14.56 11.73 -7.34
CA GLY A 76 15.76 10.97 -7.71
C GLY A 76 16.83 10.85 -6.62
N LYS A 77 16.75 11.67 -5.55
CA LYS A 77 17.59 11.57 -4.35
C LYS A 77 16.88 11.00 -3.13
N VAL A 78 15.57 10.76 -3.25
CA VAL A 78 14.67 10.37 -2.15
C VAL A 78 14.30 8.90 -2.24
N ILE A 79 14.09 8.39 -3.46
CA ILE A 79 13.64 7.01 -3.70
C ILE A 79 14.68 6.20 -4.46
N SER A 80 14.55 4.88 -4.39
CA SER A 80 15.44 3.96 -5.11
C SER A 80 15.31 4.08 -6.65
N PRO A 81 16.37 3.76 -7.42
CA PRO A 81 16.33 3.84 -8.88
C PRO A 81 15.23 2.98 -9.52
N SER A 82 14.93 1.81 -8.93
CA SER A 82 13.83 0.95 -9.42
C SER A 82 12.47 1.60 -9.25
N THR A 83 12.22 2.25 -8.10
CA THR A 83 10.95 2.96 -7.89
C THR A 83 10.87 4.21 -8.76
N LEU A 84 11.98 4.91 -8.95
CA LEU A 84 12.03 6.09 -9.81
C LEU A 84 11.61 5.76 -11.24
N SER A 85 12.20 4.72 -11.83
CA SER A 85 11.84 4.26 -13.19
C SER A 85 10.37 3.82 -13.30
N LEU A 86 9.82 3.21 -12.23
CA LEU A 86 8.40 2.88 -12.16
C LEU A 86 7.51 4.14 -12.19
N ILE A 87 7.85 5.18 -11.42
CA ILE A 87 7.09 6.44 -11.41
C ILE A 87 7.22 7.18 -12.74
N GLU A 88 8.42 7.26 -13.33
CA GLU A 88 8.65 7.86 -14.66
C GLU A 88 7.80 7.19 -15.74
N SER A 89 7.71 5.85 -15.69
CA SER A 89 6.81 5.08 -16.55
C SER A 89 5.36 5.45 -16.29
N GLY A 90 4.94 5.54 -15.03
CA GLY A 90 3.57 5.88 -14.63
C GLY A 90 3.11 7.27 -15.08
N VAL A 91 3.97 8.29 -15.01
CA VAL A 91 3.64 9.65 -15.45
C VAL A 91 3.61 9.79 -16.98
N SER A 92 4.21 8.84 -17.70
CA SER A 92 4.15 8.76 -19.16
C SER A 92 2.83 8.17 -19.67
N LEU A 93 2.04 7.52 -18.80
CA LEU A 93 0.75 6.95 -19.13
C LEU A 93 -0.39 7.98 -19.10
N ARG A 94 -1.55 7.58 -19.63
CA ARG A 94 -2.75 8.42 -19.70
C ARG A 94 -3.68 8.16 -18.52
N TRP A 95 -3.97 9.20 -17.75
CA TRP A 95 -4.88 9.15 -16.61
C TRP A 95 -6.16 9.93 -16.90
N SER A 96 -7.31 9.38 -16.54
CA SER A 96 -8.61 10.03 -16.73
C SER A 96 -8.77 11.25 -15.81
N THR A 97 -8.20 11.19 -14.60
CA THR A 97 -8.17 12.33 -13.67
C THR A 97 -6.81 12.42 -12.95
N PRO A 98 -6.40 13.62 -12.47
CA PRO A 98 -5.14 13.78 -11.74
C PRO A 98 -5.05 12.94 -10.45
N SER A 99 -6.18 12.65 -9.79
CA SER A 99 -6.18 11.81 -8.58
C SER A 99 -5.96 10.33 -8.90
N ASP A 100 -6.35 9.86 -10.10
CA ASP A 100 -6.24 8.45 -10.45
C ASP A 100 -4.78 7.96 -10.47
N LEU A 101 -3.81 8.83 -10.78
CA LEU A 101 -2.38 8.51 -10.68
C LEU A 101 -1.95 8.25 -9.23
N ALA A 102 -2.35 9.13 -8.31
CA ALA A 102 -2.02 8.97 -6.89
C ALA A 102 -2.68 7.71 -6.30
N ASP A 103 -3.97 7.51 -6.61
CA ASP A 103 -4.73 6.31 -6.20
C ASP A 103 -4.08 5.02 -6.75
N ALA A 104 -3.57 5.04 -7.98
CA ALA A 104 -2.88 3.91 -8.58
C ALA A 104 -1.55 3.62 -7.88
N ILE A 105 -0.72 4.64 -7.63
CA ILE A 105 0.57 4.49 -6.94
C ILE A 105 0.36 3.97 -5.51
N GLU A 106 -0.67 4.44 -4.82
CA GLU A 106 -1.01 3.95 -3.48
C GLU A 106 -1.36 2.46 -3.49
N ARG A 107 -2.17 2.01 -4.45
CA ARG A 107 -2.47 0.57 -4.61
C ARG A 107 -1.22 -0.24 -4.87
N LEU A 108 -0.30 0.26 -5.69
CA LEU A 108 0.99 -0.40 -5.94
C LEU A 108 1.88 -0.44 -4.69
N ALA A 109 1.84 0.59 -3.84
CA ALA A 109 2.56 0.61 -2.57
C ALA A 109 2.05 -0.50 -1.63
N VAL A 110 0.73 -0.70 -1.57
CA VAL A 110 0.10 -1.79 -0.82
C VAL A 110 0.46 -3.16 -1.43
N GLU A 111 0.43 -3.30 -2.75
CA GLU A 111 0.85 -4.54 -3.43
C GLU A 111 2.34 -4.87 -3.17
N ALA A 112 3.22 -3.87 -3.20
CA ALA A 112 4.64 -4.04 -2.86
C ALA A 112 4.85 -4.43 -1.39
N LEU A 113 4.05 -3.88 -0.47
CA LEU A 113 4.09 -4.26 0.95
C LEU A 113 3.60 -5.69 1.16
N ALA A 114 2.56 -6.12 0.43
CA ALA A 114 2.09 -7.50 0.45
C ALA A 114 3.17 -8.46 -0.09
N ALA A 115 3.82 -8.11 -1.22
CA ALA A 115 4.93 -8.88 -1.76
C ALA A 115 6.13 -8.96 -0.79
N SER A 116 6.39 -7.89 -0.02
CA SER A 116 7.37 -7.93 1.06
C SER A 116 7.00 -8.93 2.16
N ALA A 117 5.73 -8.97 2.57
CA ALA A 117 5.26 -9.93 3.58
C ALA A 117 5.35 -11.37 3.06
N GLU A 118 5.00 -11.61 1.80
CA GLU A 118 5.12 -12.91 1.15
C GLU A 118 6.58 -13.38 1.08
N ALA A 119 7.49 -12.53 0.58
CA ALA A 119 8.92 -12.82 0.52
C ALA A 119 9.55 -13.06 1.92
N GLY A 120 8.94 -12.50 2.96
CA GLY A 120 9.33 -12.70 4.36
C GLY A 120 8.68 -13.91 5.04
N GLY A 121 7.76 -14.61 4.38
CA GLY A 121 7.00 -15.71 4.98
C GLY A 121 5.97 -15.28 6.03
N GLU A 122 5.55 -14.01 6.03
CA GLU A 122 4.62 -13.44 7.00
C GLU A 122 3.20 -13.24 6.44
N ILE A 123 2.92 -13.66 5.19
CA ILE A 123 1.64 -13.41 4.52
C ILE A 123 0.43 -13.98 5.28
N ASP A 124 0.51 -15.23 5.74
CA ASP A 124 -0.56 -15.88 6.52
C ASP A 124 -0.91 -15.09 7.79
N ARG A 125 0.13 -14.56 8.45
CA ARG A 125 -0.04 -13.76 9.65
C ARG A 125 -0.70 -12.43 9.33
N VAL A 126 -0.26 -11.75 8.27
CA VAL A 126 -0.86 -10.49 7.83
C VAL A 126 -2.33 -10.69 7.48
N GLU A 127 -2.68 -11.78 6.80
CA GLU A 127 -4.07 -12.14 6.50
C GLU A 127 -4.90 -12.36 7.76
N GLU A 128 -4.38 -13.10 8.74
CA GLU A 128 -5.06 -13.30 10.03
C GLU A 128 -5.30 -11.97 10.76
N GLU A 129 -4.27 -11.10 10.82
CA GLU A 129 -4.35 -9.79 11.46
C GLU A 129 -5.39 -8.89 10.76
N LEU A 130 -5.39 -8.84 9.42
CA LEU A 130 -6.36 -8.08 8.63
C LEU A 130 -7.79 -8.62 8.79
N PHE A 131 -7.97 -9.93 8.82
CA PHE A 131 -9.29 -10.55 9.03
C PHE A 131 -9.85 -10.24 10.42
N ALA A 132 -9.00 -10.35 11.45
CA ALA A 132 -9.39 -10.02 12.82
C ALA A 132 -9.82 -8.55 12.96
N ILE A 133 -9.13 -7.63 12.26
CA ILE A 133 -9.45 -6.21 12.26
C ILE A 133 -10.73 -5.92 11.48
N ALA A 134 -10.89 -6.51 10.29
CA ALA A 134 -12.11 -6.37 9.51
C ALA A 134 -13.34 -6.83 10.31
N ARG A 135 -13.22 -7.95 11.04
CA ARG A 135 -14.27 -8.46 11.93
C ARG A 135 -14.57 -7.51 13.09
N LEU A 136 -13.54 -6.96 13.74
CA LEU A 136 -13.71 -5.98 14.83
C LEU A 136 -14.41 -4.70 14.34
N ILE A 137 -13.98 -4.16 13.20
CA ILE A 137 -14.62 -3.00 12.59
C ILE A 137 -16.09 -3.33 12.27
N ALA A 138 -16.36 -4.50 11.68
CA ALA A 138 -17.73 -4.91 11.37
C ALA A 138 -18.62 -5.03 12.63
N SER A 139 -18.09 -5.55 13.74
CA SER A 139 -18.88 -5.70 14.98
C SER A 139 -19.13 -4.39 15.72
N GLU A 140 -18.22 -3.40 15.59
CA GLU A 140 -18.29 -2.15 16.35
C GLU A 140 -18.84 -0.99 15.50
N SER A 141 -20.13 -0.67 15.70
CA SER A 141 -20.80 0.41 14.95
C SER A 141 -20.21 1.80 15.20
N GLU A 142 -19.77 2.07 16.44
CA GLU A 142 -19.14 3.33 16.81
C GLU A 142 -17.76 3.48 16.14
N LEU A 143 -16.94 2.42 16.10
CA LEU A 143 -15.67 2.44 15.37
C LEU A 143 -15.88 2.71 13.89
N ARG A 144 -16.87 2.06 13.25
CA ARG A 144 -17.24 2.34 11.85
C ARG A 144 -17.66 3.78 11.64
N SER A 145 -18.49 4.32 12.53
CA SER A 145 -18.93 5.72 12.47
C SER A 145 -17.73 6.67 12.56
N ASN A 146 -16.85 6.47 13.54
CA ASN A 146 -15.69 7.34 13.75
C ASN A 146 -14.68 7.30 12.58
N LEU A 147 -14.48 6.12 11.97
CA LEU A 147 -13.64 6.00 10.78
C LEU A 147 -14.26 6.72 9.56
N ASN A 148 -15.58 6.76 9.46
CA ASN A 148 -16.29 7.43 8.37
C ASN A 148 -16.59 8.92 8.63
N ASP A 149 -16.52 9.39 9.88
CA ASP A 149 -16.81 10.78 10.22
C ASP A 149 -15.70 11.70 9.68
N GLY A 150 -16.09 12.65 8.83
CA GLY A 150 -15.19 13.64 8.23
C GLY A 150 -14.61 14.65 9.22
N LYS A 151 -15.09 14.69 10.45
CA LYS A 151 -14.57 15.57 11.52
C LYS A 151 -13.22 15.12 12.07
N PHE A 152 -12.87 13.83 11.99
CA PHE A 152 -11.59 13.34 12.46
C PHE A 152 -10.52 13.51 11.38
N SER A 153 -9.34 14.03 11.79
CA SER A 153 -8.19 14.13 10.89
C SER A 153 -7.70 12.74 10.45
N GLN A 154 -7.05 12.68 9.29
CA GLN A 154 -6.45 11.44 8.78
C GLN A 154 -5.38 10.88 9.74
N GLU A 155 -4.65 11.77 10.41
CA GLU A 155 -3.67 11.39 11.44
C GLU A 155 -4.34 10.71 12.63
N SER A 156 -5.44 11.28 13.13
CA SER A 156 -6.22 10.71 14.23
C SER A 156 -6.81 9.34 13.86
N LYS A 157 -7.36 9.20 12.64
CA LYS A 157 -7.85 7.92 12.14
C LYS A 157 -6.73 6.90 12.00
N GLY A 158 -5.58 7.31 11.49
CA GLY A 158 -4.38 6.45 11.41
C GLY A 158 -3.87 6.01 12.78
N ALA A 159 -3.87 6.90 13.77
CA ALA A 159 -3.49 6.57 15.15
C ALA A 159 -4.45 5.54 15.78
N LEU A 160 -5.75 5.71 15.57
CA LEU A 160 -6.76 4.74 16.00
C LEU A 160 -6.53 3.37 15.35
N LEU A 161 -6.32 3.31 14.03
CA LEU A 161 -6.03 2.06 13.34
C LEU A 161 -4.76 1.40 13.89
N ARG A 162 -3.66 2.13 14.07
CA ARG A 162 -2.42 1.61 14.68
C ARG A 162 -2.67 0.99 16.06
N SER A 163 -3.49 1.63 16.89
CA SER A 163 -3.85 1.08 18.20
C SER A 163 -4.65 -0.23 18.10
N ILE A 164 -5.55 -0.33 17.12
CA ILE A 164 -6.33 -1.53 16.83
C ILE A 164 -5.39 -2.67 16.36
N PHE A 165 -4.47 -2.38 15.43
CA PHE A 165 -3.45 -3.34 14.96
C PHE A 165 -2.59 -3.87 16.10
N ALA A 166 -2.10 -2.99 16.99
CA ALA A 166 -1.32 -3.40 18.15
C ALA A 166 -2.10 -4.36 19.07
N SER A 167 -3.39 -4.09 19.28
CA SER A 167 -4.27 -4.97 20.06
C SER A 167 -4.50 -6.34 19.40
N ALA A 168 -4.69 -6.37 18.08
CA ALA A 168 -4.94 -7.60 17.31
C ALA A 168 -3.71 -8.51 17.32
N ARG A 169 -2.52 -7.92 17.10
CA ARG A 169 -1.23 -8.63 17.13
C ARG A 169 -0.95 -9.25 18.50
N SER A 170 -1.30 -8.55 19.58
CA SER A 170 -1.20 -9.11 20.94
C SER A 170 -2.09 -10.34 21.13
N ARG A 171 -3.31 -10.34 20.56
CA ARG A 171 -4.23 -11.49 20.61
C ARG A 171 -3.71 -12.68 19.80
N SER A 172 -3.29 -12.52 18.56
CA SER A 172 -2.73 -13.63 17.74
C SER A 172 -1.47 -14.24 18.38
N CYS A 173 -0.58 -13.42 18.96
CA CYS A 173 0.57 -13.92 19.71
C CYS A 173 0.19 -14.73 20.97
N ALA A 174 -0.89 -14.36 21.65
CA ALA A 174 -1.41 -15.16 22.78
C ALA A 174 -2.05 -16.48 22.30
N SER A 175 -2.89 -16.43 21.26
CA SER A 175 -3.55 -17.61 20.68
C SER A 175 -2.55 -18.63 20.15
N SER A 176 -1.52 -18.20 19.41
CA SER A 176 -0.49 -19.10 18.88
C SER A 176 0.39 -19.72 19.98
N ARG A 177 0.63 -19.01 21.09
CA ARG A 177 1.31 -19.57 22.28
C ARG A 177 0.45 -20.62 22.97
N LEU A 178 -0.86 -20.39 23.09
CA LEU A 178 -1.80 -21.37 23.63
C LEU A 178 -1.88 -22.62 22.74
N ALA A 179 -2.01 -22.46 21.43
CA ALA A 179 -2.04 -23.58 20.48
C ALA A 179 -0.76 -24.45 20.53
N ARG A 180 0.42 -23.83 20.67
CA ARG A 180 1.69 -24.55 20.87
C ARG A 180 1.75 -25.30 22.21
N ARG A 181 1.22 -24.70 23.28
CA ARG A 181 1.16 -25.31 24.63
C ARG A 181 0.13 -26.44 24.71
N SER A 182 -0.93 -26.36 23.91
CA SER A 182 -2.07 -27.29 23.91
C SER A 182 -1.92 -28.48 22.96
N ARG A 183 -0.77 -28.72 22.31
CA ARG A 183 -0.43 -30.04 21.76
C ARG A 183 0.13 -30.89 22.92
N PRO A 184 -0.65 -31.80 23.53
CA PRO A 184 -0.12 -32.76 24.49
C PRO A 184 0.47 -33.95 23.70
N ASP A 185 1.47 -34.60 24.28
CA ASP A 185 2.13 -35.78 23.76
C ASP A 185 1.12 -36.84 23.29
N MET A 186 0.96 -36.99 21.98
CA MET A 186 0.33 -38.15 21.36
C MET A 186 1.43 -39.13 20.97
N GLU A 187 2.13 -39.68 21.96
CA GLU A 187 2.81 -40.98 21.84
C GLU A 187 3.28 -41.45 23.22
N THR A 188 2.67 -42.52 23.72
CA THR A 188 3.36 -43.80 23.99
C THR A 188 2.42 -44.69 24.80
N GLY A 189 1.99 -45.79 24.19
CA GLY A 189 1.06 -46.73 24.82
C GLY A 189 0.88 -48.00 24.00
N SER A 190 1.98 -48.74 23.87
CA SER A 190 2.16 -50.16 23.51
C SER A 190 1.63 -50.69 22.17
#